data_AF-K8WDI0-F1
#
_entry.id   AF-K8WDI0-F1
#
_cell.length_a   1.000
_cell.length_b   1.000
_cell.length_c   1.000
_cell.angle_alpha   90.00
_cell.angle_beta   90.00
_cell.angle_gamma   90.00
#
_symmetry.space_group_name_H-M   'P 1'
#
loop_
_entity.id
_entity.type
_entity.pdbx_description
1 polymer ?
#
loop_
_entity_poly.entity_id
_entity_poly.type
_entity_poly.pdbx_seq_one_letter_code
_entity_poly.pdbx_strand_id
1 'polypeptide(L)'
;MKDPSSVIFMDLKAYSTKIVGDGEEMKICGLVNAKNSYGAYAGSRMFISHVTITGYRIETGFIAISSSNEEDKAILEMCNN
;
A
#
# COMPACT_ATOMS: atom_id res chain seq x y z
N MET A 1 12.93 11.67 19.26
CA MET A 1 11.65 11.17 18.72
C MET A 1 11.60 9.68 19.01
N LYS A 2 10.58 9.17 19.70
CA LYS A 2 10.48 7.74 20.05
C LYS A 2 9.96 7.00 18.82
N ASP A 3 10.59 5.88 18.46
CA ASP A 3 10.09 5.05 17.36
C ASP A 3 8.64 4.63 17.69
N PRO A 4 7.70 4.74 16.74
CA PRO A 4 6.41 4.09 16.89
C PRO A 4 6.63 2.60 17.14
N SER A 5 5.80 2.03 18.02
CA SER A 5 5.89 0.62 18.41
C SER A 5 5.66 -0.36 17.26
N SER A 6 5.12 0.11 16.13
CA SER A 6 4.78 -0.72 14.97
C SER A 6 4.69 0.10 13.67
N VAL A 7 4.53 -0.63 12.57
CA VAL A 7 4.05 -0.07 11.31
C VAL A 7 2.61 0.44 11.50
N ILE A 8 2.31 1.60 10.91
CA ILE A 8 1.02 2.29 10.94
C ILE A 8 0.67 2.61 9.49
N PHE A 9 -0.49 2.12 9.06
CA PHE A 9 -1.09 2.45 7.77
C PHE A 9 -2.12 3.55 7.97
N MET A 10 -2.11 4.54 7.08
CA MET A 10 -2.93 5.76 7.15
C MET A 10 -3.58 6.01 5.79
N ASP A 11 -4.72 6.70 5.79
CA ASP A 11 -5.44 7.13 4.58
C ASP A 11 -5.70 6.01 3.56
N LEU A 12 -6.08 4.83 4.07
CA LEU A 12 -6.35 3.65 3.27
C LEU A 12 -7.55 3.86 2.35
N LYS A 13 -7.34 3.60 1.06
CA LYS A 13 -8.37 3.55 0.02
C LYS A 13 -8.28 2.23 -0.72
N ALA A 14 -9.42 1.59 -0.93
CA ALA A 14 -9.54 0.37 -1.71
C ALA A 14 -10.28 0.68 -3.00
N TYR A 15 -9.73 0.21 -4.11
CA TYR A 15 -10.26 0.38 -5.45
C TYR A 15 -10.46 -0.99 -6.07
N SER A 16 -11.71 -1.35 -6.38
CA SER A 16 -11.99 -2.57 -7.15
C SER A 16 -11.45 -2.40 -8.57
N THR A 17 -10.61 -3.33 -9.02
CA THR A 17 -10.01 -3.26 -10.35
C THR A 17 -10.68 -4.21 -11.32
N LYS A 18 -11.06 -5.40 -10.87
CA LYS A 18 -11.61 -6.44 -11.75
C LYS A 18 -12.29 -7.55 -10.97
N ILE A 19 -13.36 -8.11 -11.52
CA ILE A 19 -13.91 -9.39 -11.07
C ILE A 19 -13.27 -10.50 -11.93
N VAL A 20 -12.63 -11.47 -11.29
CA VAL A 20 -11.94 -12.61 -11.92
C VAL A 20 -12.56 -13.91 -11.41
N GLY A 21 -13.47 -14.50 -12.21
CA GLY A 21 -14.22 -15.67 -11.80
C GLY A 21 -15.08 -15.36 -10.57
N ASP A 22 -14.91 -16.14 -9.49
CA ASP A 22 -15.58 -15.93 -8.20
C ASP A 22 -14.80 -14.97 -7.27
N GLY A 23 -13.71 -14.37 -7.77
CA GLY A 23 -12.85 -13.47 -7.01
C GLY A 23 -12.94 -12.01 -7.47
N GLU A 24 -12.55 -11.11 -6.58
CA GLU A 24 -12.39 -9.69 -6.84
C GLU A 24 -10.92 -9.30 -6.63
N GLU A 25 -10.31 -8.71 -7.67
CA GLU A 25 -9.03 -8.03 -7.56
C GLU A 25 -9.27 -6.59 -7.12
N MET A 26 -8.55 -6.19 -6.07
CA MET A 26 -8.57 -4.87 -5.49
C MET A 26 -7.17 -4.31 -5.40
N LYS A 27 -7.04 -3.01 -5.64
CA LYS A 27 -5.86 -2.22 -5.26
C LYS A 27 -6.14 -1.53 -3.94
N ILE A 28 -5.26 -1.71 -2.96
CA ILE A 28 -5.26 -0.96 -1.71
C ILE A 28 -4.12 0.03 -1.74
N CYS A 29 -4.43 1.30 -1.54
CA CYS A 29 -3.48 2.39 -1.53
C CYS A 29 -3.57 3.17 -0.22
N GLY A 30 -2.46 3.77 0.18
CA GLY A 30 -2.44 4.66 1.33
C GLY A 30 -1.03 5.09 1.69
N LEU A 31 -0.88 5.54 2.93
CA LEU A 31 0.39 5.95 3.51
C LEU A 31 0.84 4.93 4.55
N VAL A 32 2.15 4.70 4.63
CA VAL A 32 2.78 3.87 5.66
C VAL A 32 3.95 4.63 6.28
N ASN A 33 4.12 4.54 7.60
CA ASN A 33 5.31 5.08 8.26
C ASN A 33 6.55 4.27 7.82
N ALA A 34 7.43 4.89 7.04
CA ALA A 34 8.57 4.20 6.45
C ALA A 34 9.87 4.57 7.18
N LYS A 35 10.77 3.58 7.23
CA LYS A 35 12.14 3.77 7.67
C LYS A 35 13.04 4.12 6.50
N ASN A 36 14.01 4.99 6.72
CA ASN A 36 15.10 5.18 5.77
C ASN A 36 16.08 3.98 5.82
N SER A 37 17.09 3.99 4.94
CA SER A 37 18.14 2.96 4.89
C SER A 37 18.97 2.85 6.17
N TYR A 38 18.89 3.83 7.07
CA TYR A 38 19.56 3.84 8.38
C TYR A 38 18.65 3.32 9.51
N GLY A 39 17.44 2.87 9.19
CA GLY A 39 16.49 2.27 10.15
C GLY A 39 15.68 3.29 10.96
N ALA A 40 15.85 4.59 10.72
CA ALA A 40 15.08 5.64 11.38
C ALA A 40 13.80 5.96 10.61
N TYR A 41 12.70 6.21 11.32
CA TYR A 41 11.46 6.67 10.69
C TYR A 41 11.66 8.07 10.10
N ALA A 42 11.40 8.18 8.80
CA ALA A 42 11.65 9.40 8.01
C ALA A 42 10.35 10.06 7.51
N GLY A 43 9.22 9.72 8.13
CA GLY A 43 7.89 10.18 7.75
C GLY A 43 7.06 9.08 7.09
N SER A 44 6.04 9.51 6.37
CA SER A 44 5.10 8.63 5.68
C SER A 44 5.48 8.51 4.20
N ARG A 45 5.27 7.31 3.64
CA ARG A 45 5.50 6.98 2.24
C ARG A 45 4.25 6.36 1.64
N MET A 46 3.99 6.62 0.37
CA MET A 46 2.93 5.96 -0.37
C MET A 46 3.20 4.46 -0.46
N PHE A 47 2.14 3.67 -0.37
CA PHE A 47 2.19 2.26 -0.71
C PHE A 47 0.98 1.88 -1.57
N ILE A 48 1.17 0.83 -2.36
CA ILE A 48 0.13 0.14 -3.10
C ILE A 48 0.26 -1.36 -2.90
N SER A 49 -0.86 -2.03 -2.71
CA SER A 49 -0.97 -3.47 -2.60
C SER A 49 -2.04 -3.97 -3.55
N HIS A 50 -1.73 -5.05 -4.28
CA HIS A 50 -2.75 -5.81 -4.97
C HIS A 50 -3.28 -6.90 -4.06
N VAL A 51 -4.60 -7.04 -3.97
CA VAL A 51 -5.27 -8.02 -3.13
C VAL A 51 -6.32 -8.74 -3.97
N THR A 52 -6.37 -10.06 -3.85
CA THR A 52 -7.42 -10.89 -4.44
C THR A 52 -8.29 -11.43 -3.32
N ILE A 53 -9.60 -11.20 -3.41
CA ILE A 53 -10.58 -11.71 -2.47
C ILE A 53 -11.40 -12.79 -3.18
N THR A 54 -11.47 -14.00 -2.64
CA THR A 54 -12.29 -15.10 -3.19
C THR A 54 -13.07 -15.74 -2.05
N GLY A 55 -14.37 -15.45 -1.96
CA GLY A 55 -15.19 -15.80 -0.80
C GLY A 55 -14.64 -15.19 0.48
N TYR A 56 -14.19 -16.03 1.43
CA TYR A 56 -13.55 -15.61 2.68
C TYR A 56 -12.02 -15.61 2.64
N ARG A 57 -11.43 -15.95 1.49
CA ARG A 57 -9.97 -16.00 1.32
C ARG A 57 -9.49 -14.64 0.81
N ILE A 58 -8.53 -14.05 1.52
CA ILE A 58 -7.86 -12.82 1.13
C ILE A 58 -6.41 -13.17 0.83
N GLU A 59 -6.00 -12.97 -0.41
CA GLU A 59 -4.61 -13.15 -0.85
C GLU A 59 -4.00 -11.80 -1.16
N THR A 60 -2.87 -11.52 -0.53
CA THR A 60 -2.06 -10.34 -0.85
C THR A 60 -1.06 -10.75 -1.93
N GLY A 61 -1.09 -10.04 -3.05
CA GLY A 61 -0.11 -10.18 -4.13
C GLY A 61 1.18 -9.43 -3.77
N PHE A 62 1.58 -8.50 -4.65
CA PHE A 62 2.72 -7.64 -4.35
C PHE A 62 2.32 -6.43 -3.52
N ILE A 63 3.26 -5.98 -2.69
CA ILE A 63 3.21 -4.71 -1.97
C ILE A 63 4.40 -3.89 -2.45
N ALA A 64 4.15 -2.67 -2.90
CA ALA A 64 5.17 -1.69 -3.22
C ALA A 64 5.05 -0.50 -2.27
N ILE A 65 6.18 -0.06 -1.72
CA ILE A 65 6.30 1.11 -0.85
C ILE A 65 7.31 2.04 -1.50
N SER A 66 6.98 3.32 -1.62
CA SER A 66 7.89 4.30 -2.17
C SER A 66 9.08 4.56 -1.24
N SER A 67 10.21 4.88 -1.86
CA SER A 67 11.45 5.28 -1.21
C SER A 67 11.82 6.74 -1.48
N SER A 68 11.15 7.38 -2.45
CA SER A 68 11.38 8.75 -2.89
C SER A 68 10.07 9.49 -3.16
N ASN A 69 10.14 10.82 -3.30
CA ASN A 69 8.98 11.65 -3.63
C ASN A 69 8.50 11.41 -5.07
N GLU A 70 9.41 11.02 -5.96
CA GLU A 70 9.11 10.63 -7.34
C GLU A 70 8.31 9.32 -7.35
N GLU A 71 8.72 8.34 -6.55
CA GLU A 71 7.96 7.09 -6.38
C GLU A 71 6.62 7.32 -5.68
N ASP A 72 6.52 8.26 -4.74
CA ASP A 72 5.24 8.67 -4.14
C ASP A 72 4.23 9.09 -5.22
N LYS A 73 4.66 9.91 -6.19
CA LYS A 73 3.82 10.36 -7.31
C LYS A 73 3.44 9.20 -8.23
N ALA A 74 4.40 8.34 -8.58
CA ALA A 74 4.15 7.19 -9.44
C ALA A 74 3.12 6.23 -8.81
N ILE A 75 3.25 5.93 -7.52
CA ILE A 75 2.27 5.09 -6.81
C ILE A 75 0.91 5.78 -6.76
N LEU A 76 0.84 7.09 -6.49
CA LEU A 76 -0.42 7.83 -6.48
C LEU A 76 -1.13 7.77 -7.84
N GLU A 77 -0.41 7.87 -8.95
CA GLU A 77 -0.98 7.69 -10.29
C GLU A 77 -1.48 6.27 -10.53
N MET A 78 -0.78 5.24 -10.04
CA MET A 78 -1.22 3.84 -10.13
C MET A 78 -2.49 3.56 -9.31
N CYS A 79 -2.72 4.32 -8.24
CA CYS A 79 -3.89 4.23 -7.37
C CYS A 79 -5.15 4.88 -7.95
N ASN A 80 -4.98 5.86 -8.83
CA ASN A 80 -6.10 6.58 -9.45
C ASN A 80 -6.49 6.03 -10.83
N ASN A 81 -5.78 5.00 -11.31
CA ASN A 81 -6.06 4.25 -12.55
C ASN A 81 -6.67 2.88 -12.26
#